data_AF-A0A087VZU5-F1
#
_entry.id   AF-A0A087VZU5-F1
#
_cell.length_a   1.000
_cell.length_b   1.000
_cell.length_c   1.000
_cell.angle_alpha   90.00
_cell.angle_beta   90.00
_cell.angle_gamma   90.00
#
_symmetry.space_group_name_H-M   'P 1'
#
loop_
_entity.id
_entity.type
_entity.pdbx_description
1 polymer ?
#
loop_
_entity_poly.entity_id
_entity_poly.type
_entity_poly.pdbx_seq_one_letter_code
_entity_poly.pdbx_strand_id
1 'polypeptide(L)'
;MSGDLLSSEQDFTWVSFRFGVAMSREQLPNLQLTHFTPEFVRRIRDNMETMKWLDWQLCQVLICGDTEFSAITALPAVHYYHHEQGRLRQLSSGQFSADEQAPIYCVITTLCHYRRQFQNKFTHYVCHLPVLQSAPPTRLILDVSSDVPNFSTHWGHFLWMANGSTEESFEWTEEAGVGGERVRMADYDCLIFDVDYRESHTDCEWLNALGDILTPQQTFVVTGSMARVRGINSNFDCLKQMFLTLGGFHFRPLSELPNNWRIWCNKYQNYYTTNFVEIVRWACLDIILRRRGTAHP
;
A
#
# COMPACT_ATOMS: atom_id res chain seq x y z
N MET A 1 -38.99 -31.79 -29.57
CA MET A 1 -39.69 -30.65 -30.18
C MET A 1 -39.62 -29.54 -29.15
N SER A 2 -38.61 -28.67 -29.24
CA SER A 2 -38.68 -27.35 -29.93
C SER A 2 -39.68 -26.42 -29.21
N GLY A 3 -39.32 -25.24 -28.72
CA GLY A 3 -38.09 -24.46 -28.91
C GLY A 3 -38.01 -23.23 -28.01
N ASP A 4 -37.04 -22.40 -28.37
CA ASP A 4 -36.42 -21.27 -27.68
C ASP A 4 -37.34 -20.12 -27.21
N LEU A 5 -36.86 -19.37 -26.23
CA LEU A 5 -36.72 -17.91 -26.32
C LEU A 5 -35.66 -17.38 -25.34
N LEU A 6 -34.64 -16.75 -25.92
CA LEU A 6 -33.54 -15.99 -25.32
C LEU A 6 -34.02 -14.69 -24.64
N SER A 7 -33.07 -14.09 -23.90
CA SER A 7 -33.04 -12.72 -23.33
C SER A 7 -33.78 -12.58 -21.99
N SER A 8 -33.19 -12.06 -20.91
CA SER A 8 -32.10 -11.11 -20.78
C SER A 8 -31.35 -11.36 -19.46
N GLU A 9 -30.02 -11.40 -19.52
CA GLU A 9 -29.17 -11.09 -18.37
C GLU A 9 -29.58 -9.70 -17.85
N GLN A 10 -30.25 -9.65 -16.70
CA GLN A 10 -30.48 -8.39 -16.00
C GLN A 10 -29.24 -8.05 -15.20
N ASP A 11 -28.49 -7.10 -15.74
CA ASP A 11 -27.37 -6.36 -15.16
C ASP A 11 -27.74 -5.73 -13.80
N PHE A 12 -27.57 -6.48 -12.72
CA PHE A 12 -27.52 -5.91 -11.37
C PHE A 12 -26.07 -5.81 -10.91
N THR A 13 -25.50 -4.60 -10.98
CA THR A 13 -24.26 -4.27 -10.27
C THR A 13 -24.54 -4.29 -8.77
N TRP A 14 -23.91 -5.23 -8.05
CA TRP A 14 -24.01 -5.46 -6.62
C TRP A 14 -23.41 -4.32 -5.75
N VAL A 15 -23.93 -3.10 -5.87
CA VAL A 15 -23.59 -1.95 -4.99
C VAL A 15 -24.38 -2.02 -3.65
N SER A 16 -25.35 -2.93 -3.57
CA SER A 16 -26.51 -2.83 -2.68
C SER A 16 -26.30 -3.27 -1.23
N PHE A 17 -25.39 -4.20 -0.90
CA PHE A 17 -25.43 -4.81 0.44
C PHE A 17 -24.69 -4.06 1.56
N ARG A 18 -23.76 -3.14 1.24
CA ARG A 18 -23.03 -2.39 2.29
C ARG A 18 -23.61 -1.02 2.64
N PHE A 19 -24.47 -0.46 1.79
CA PHE A 19 -25.00 0.89 1.97
C PHE A 19 -26.52 0.94 2.22
N GLY A 20 -27.22 -0.20 2.22
CA GLY A 20 -28.64 -0.27 2.59
C GLY A 20 -29.59 0.39 1.60
N VAL A 21 -29.17 0.58 0.35
CA VAL A 21 -30.00 1.11 -0.74
C VAL A 21 -29.79 0.23 -1.96
N ALA A 22 -30.86 -0.33 -2.51
CA ALA A 22 -30.84 -1.01 -3.80
C ALA A 22 -30.96 0.04 -4.90
N MET A 23 -30.00 0.07 -5.84
CA MET A 23 -30.05 0.96 -7.01
C MET A 23 -29.64 0.18 -8.25
N SER A 24 -30.35 0.43 -9.36
CA SER A 24 -30.06 -0.17 -10.66
C SER A 24 -28.94 0.59 -11.40
N ARG A 25 -28.27 -0.09 -12.35
CA ARG A 25 -27.15 0.45 -13.14
C ARG A 25 -27.53 1.70 -13.95
N GLU A 26 -28.81 1.82 -14.31
CA GLU A 26 -29.39 2.96 -15.04
C GLU A 26 -29.68 4.18 -14.14
N GLN A 27 -29.70 4.02 -12.82
CA GLN A 27 -29.97 5.10 -11.86
C GLN A 27 -28.71 5.88 -11.43
N LEU A 28 -27.52 5.31 -11.64
CA LEU A 28 -26.23 5.93 -11.31
C LEU A 28 -25.95 7.25 -12.07
N PRO A 29 -26.27 7.39 -13.38
CA PRO A 29 -26.02 8.63 -14.12
C PRO A 29 -27.08 9.73 -13.89
N ASN A 30 -28.27 9.36 -13.40
CA ASN A 30 -29.44 10.26 -13.26
C ASN A 30 -29.70 10.72 -11.82
N LEU A 31 -28.84 10.35 -10.87
CA LEU A 31 -28.83 10.98 -9.54
C LEU A 31 -28.49 12.46 -9.74
N GLN A 32 -29.50 13.33 -9.68
CA GLN A 32 -29.24 14.72 -9.37
C GLN A 32 -28.51 14.72 -8.03
N LEU A 33 -27.21 15.04 -8.08
CA LEU A 33 -26.22 15.03 -6.99
C LEU A 33 -26.55 16.01 -5.84
N THR A 34 -27.79 16.47 -5.75
CA THR A 34 -28.22 17.58 -4.89
C THR A 34 -28.74 17.14 -3.53
N HIS A 35 -29.06 15.86 -3.28
CA HIS A 35 -29.60 15.42 -1.99
C HIS A 35 -28.98 14.12 -1.48
N PHE A 36 -27.71 14.17 -1.08
CA PHE A 36 -27.18 13.15 -0.17
C PHE A 36 -27.80 13.33 1.22
N THR A 37 -28.34 12.26 1.81
CA THR A 37 -28.81 12.34 3.19
C THR A 37 -27.63 12.52 4.15
N PRO A 38 -27.81 13.19 5.30
CA PRO A 38 -26.76 13.33 6.30
C PRO A 38 -26.15 11.98 6.73
N GLU A 39 -26.96 10.92 6.83
CA GLU A 39 -26.49 9.58 7.16
C GLU A 39 -25.57 9.00 6.08
N PHE A 40 -25.89 9.24 4.82
CA PHE A 40 -25.07 8.78 3.70
C PHE A 40 -23.73 9.49 3.66
N VAL A 41 -23.72 10.82 3.83
CA VAL A 41 -22.50 11.62 3.91
C VAL A 41 -21.63 11.16 5.08
N ARG A 42 -22.24 10.90 6.25
CA ARG A 42 -21.53 10.36 7.41
C ARG A 42 -20.89 9.01 7.10
N ARG A 43 -21.59 8.07 6.47
CA ARG A 43 -21.02 6.78 6.09
C ARG A 43 -19.83 6.90 5.14
N ILE A 44 -19.89 7.81 4.16
CA ILE A 44 -18.75 8.08 3.28
C ILE A 44 -17.54 8.55 4.09
N ARG A 45 -17.76 9.50 5.01
CA ARG A 45 -16.72 10.01 5.90
C ARG A 45 -16.11 8.90 6.75
N ASP A 46 -16.93 8.09 7.43
CA ASP A 46 -16.47 6.97 8.25
C ASP A 46 -15.59 5.99 7.44
N ASN A 47 -15.96 5.73 6.18
CA ASN A 47 -15.16 4.89 5.28
C ASN A 47 -13.82 5.52 4.93
N MET A 48 -13.79 6.83 4.66
CA MET A 48 -12.53 7.54 4.41
C MET A 48 -11.63 7.56 5.64
N GLU A 49 -12.17 7.88 6.81
CA GLU A 49 -11.43 7.95 8.08
C GLU A 49 -10.73 6.63 8.44
N THR A 50 -11.23 5.51 7.90
CA THR A 50 -10.70 4.16 8.11
C THR A 50 -9.84 3.62 6.97
N MET A 51 -9.67 4.37 5.88
CA MET A 51 -8.74 4.01 4.79
C MET A 51 -7.34 3.81 5.35
N LYS A 52 -6.63 2.79 4.85
CA LYS A 52 -5.28 2.45 5.29
C LYS A 52 -4.20 2.91 4.34
N TRP A 53 -4.57 3.24 3.11
CA TRP A 53 -3.60 3.63 2.09
C TRP A 53 -4.23 4.56 1.06
N LEU A 54 -3.35 5.32 0.40
CA LEU A 54 -3.66 6.09 -0.81
C LEU A 54 -2.72 5.68 -1.94
N ASP A 55 -3.21 5.82 -3.16
CA ASP A 55 -2.45 5.70 -4.39
C ASP A 55 -2.69 6.91 -5.27
N TRP A 56 -2.11 6.86 -6.48
CA TRP A 56 -2.24 7.92 -7.46
C TRP A 56 -3.71 8.31 -7.71
N GLN A 57 -4.58 7.33 -7.97
CA GLN A 57 -5.98 7.58 -8.31
C GLN A 57 -6.75 8.19 -7.13
N LEU A 58 -6.54 7.68 -5.92
CA LEU A 58 -7.16 8.24 -4.72
C LEU A 58 -6.64 9.64 -4.43
N CYS A 59 -5.34 9.89 -4.55
CA CYS A 59 -4.78 11.23 -4.37
C CYS A 59 -5.33 12.22 -5.41
N GLN A 60 -5.50 11.79 -6.67
CA GLN A 60 -6.06 12.66 -7.72
C GLN A 60 -7.49 13.07 -7.38
N VAL A 61 -8.32 12.14 -6.94
CA VAL A 61 -9.74 12.40 -6.67
C VAL A 61 -9.96 13.13 -5.34
N LEU A 62 -9.17 12.80 -4.31
CA LEU A 62 -9.42 13.25 -2.93
C LEU A 62 -8.58 14.46 -2.51
N ILE A 63 -7.44 14.71 -3.16
CA ILE A 63 -6.48 15.73 -2.73
C ILE A 63 -6.25 16.79 -3.83
N CYS A 64 -6.36 16.42 -5.10
CA CYS A 64 -6.19 17.34 -6.22
C CYS A 64 -7.49 18.13 -6.50
N GLY A 65 -7.81 19.09 -5.64
CA GLY A 65 -8.91 20.04 -5.84
C GLY A 65 -8.96 21.13 -4.75
N ASP A 66 -9.32 22.36 -5.14
CA ASP A 66 -9.40 23.54 -4.25
C ASP A 66 -10.60 23.54 -3.29
N THR A 67 -11.40 22.48 -3.29
CA THR A 67 -12.63 22.42 -2.51
C THR A 67 -12.49 21.49 -1.31
N GLU A 68 -12.96 21.97 -0.16
CA GLU A 68 -13.30 21.17 1.01
C GLU A 68 -14.05 19.89 0.61
N PHE A 69 -13.95 18.86 1.47
CA PHE A 69 -14.61 17.56 1.33
C PHE A 69 -15.97 17.67 0.60
N SER A 70 -16.05 17.09 -0.59
CA SER A 70 -17.29 16.97 -1.35
C SER A 70 -17.72 15.50 -1.36
N ALA A 71 -18.95 15.23 -0.95
CA ALA A 71 -19.53 13.88 -1.05
C ALA A 71 -19.50 13.35 -2.50
N ILE A 72 -19.49 14.26 -3.49
CA ILE A 72 -19.44 13.95 -4.92
C ILE A 72 -18.09 13.30 -5.30
N THR A 73 -16.97 13.80 -4.78
CA THR A 73 -15.63 13.23 -5.08
C THR A 73 -15.30 12.07 -4.13
N ALA A 74 -15.77 12.13 -2.89
CA ALA A 74 -15.52 11.11 -1.89
C ALA A 74 -16.19 9.76 -2.21
N LEU A 75 -17.41 9.76 -2.78
CA LEU A 75 -18.11 8.51 -3.08
C LEU A 75 -17.38 7.63 -4.11
N PRO A 76 -16.98 8.15 -5.30
CA PRO A 76 -16.18 7.37 -6.25
C PRO A 76 -14.86 6.86 -5.66
N ALA A 77 -14.19 7.66 -4.83
CA ALA A 77 -12.94 7.26 -4.19
C ALA A 77 -13.15 6.12 -3.18
N VAL A 78 -14.20 6.19 -2.34
CA VAL A 78 -14.58 5.10 -1.43
C VAL A 78 -14.90 3.82 -2.22
N HIS A 79 -15.64 3.94 -3.33
CA HIS A 79 -15.95 2.82 -4.18
C HIS A 79 -14.69 2.19 -4.77
N TYR A 80 -13.78 3.00 -5.32
CA TYR A 80 -12.49 2.55 -5.85
C TYR A 80 -11.66 1.82 -4.78
N TYR A 81 -11.52 2.41 -3.59
CA TYR A 81 -10.76 1.82 -2.49
C TYR A 81 -11.32 0.43 -2.10
N HIS A 82 -12.64 0.30 -1.96
CA HIS A 82 -13.27 -1.00 -1.66
C HIS A 82 -13.15 -1.99 -2.81
N HIS A 83 -13.22 -1.52 -4.06
CA HIS A 83 -13.01 -2.36 -5.23
C HIS A 83 -11.60 -2.96 -5.21
N GLU A 84 -10.56 -2.14 -5.01
CA GLU A 84 -9.17 -2.61 -4.93
C GLU A 84 -8.93 -3.55 -3.76
N GLN A 85 -9.49 -3.25 -2.58
CA GLN A 85 -9.48 -4.16 -1.43
C GLN A 85 -10.17 -5.51 -1.75
N GLY A 86 -11.29 -5.47 -2.48
CA GLY A 86 -11.99 -6.67 -2.94
C GLY A 86 -11.16 -7.48 -3.93
N ARG A 87 -10.53 -6.80 -4.91
CA ARG A 87 -9.65 -7.39 -5.92
C ARG A 87 -8.48 -8.13 -5.26
N LEU A 88 -7.83 -7.53 -4.26
CA LEU A 88 -6.72 -8.16 -3.53
C LEU A 88 -7.16 -9.39 -2.72
N ARG A 89 -8.35 -9.35 -2.11
CA ARG A 89 -8.93 -10.53 -1.44
C ARG A 89 -9.18 -11.66 -2.43
N GLN A 90 -9.72 -11.36 -3.61
CA GLN A 90 -9.91 -12.34 -4.67
C GLN A 90 -8.58 -12.91 -5.16
N LEU A 91 -7.55 -12.07 -5.35
CA LEU A 91 -6.21 -12.50 -5.71
C LEU A 91 -5.62 -13.45 -4.68
N SER A 92 -5.84 -13.21 -3.39
CA SER A 92 -5.35 -14.12 -2.34
C SER A 92 -5.93 -15.54 -2.44
N SER A 93 -7.09 -15.71 -3.09
CA SER A 93 -7.70 -17.02 -3.36
C SER A 93 -7.38 -17.56 -4.75
N GLY A 94 -6.59 -16.84 -5.55
CA GLY A 94 -6.20 -17.24 -6.90
C GLY A 94 -5.18 -18.38 -6.92
N GLN A 95 -5.08 -19.05 -8.06
CA GLN A 95 -4.02 -20.00 -8.36
C GLN A 95 -2.93 -19.32 -9.18
N PHE A 96 -1.67 -19.57 -8.80
CA PHE A 96 -0.49 -18.99 -9.42
C PHE A 96 0.54 -20.09 -9.71
N SER A 97 1.34 -19.90 -10.74
CA SER A 97 2.44 -20.81 -11.09
C SER A 97 3.56 -20.74 -10.04
N ALA A 98 4.52 -21.66 -10.12
CA ALA A 98 5.70 -21.64 -9.25
C ALA A 98 6.58 -20.41 -9.52
N ASP A 99 6.70 -19.98 -10.77
CA ASP A 99 7.50 -18.83 -11.18
C ASP A 99 6.91 -17.51 -10.65
N GLU A 100 5.58 -17.38 -10.66
CA GLU A 100 4.88 -16.23 -10.09
C GLU A 100 5.09 -16.14 -8.57
N GLN A 101 5.22 -17.29 -7.91
CA GLN A 101 5.46 -17.44 -6.47
C GLN A 101 6.93 -17.51 -6.08
N ALA A 102 7.84 -17.16 -7.00
CA ALA A 102 9.26 -17.05 -6.69
C ALA A 102 9.49 -16.13 -5.46
N PRO A 103 10.62 -16.30 -4.74
CA PRO A 103 10.92 -15.47 -3.58
C PRO A 103 10.75 -13.98 -3.85
N ILE A 104 10.27 -13.26 -2.84
CA ILE A 104 10.05 -11.81 -2.93
C ILE A 104 11.07 -11.12 -2.04
N TYR A 105 11.79 -10.19 -2.63
CA TYR A 105 12.84 -9.42 -1.98
C TYR A 105 12.27 -8.06 -1.55
N CYS A 106 12.33 -7.77 -0.26
CA CYS A 106 11.81 -6.55 0.33
C CYS A 106 12.91 -5.85 1.13
N VAL A 107 12.96 -4.52 1.05
CA VAL A 107 13.80 -3.70 1.94
C VAL A 107 12.91 -2.74 2.74
N ILE A 108 13.17 -2.62 4.04
CA ILE A 108 12.52 -1.66 4.94
C ILE A 108 13.59 -0.78 5.58
N THR A 109 13.49 0.53 5.39
CA THR A 109 14.47 1.49 5.92
C THR A 109 13.82 2.84 6.18
N THR A 110 14.51 3.77 6.85
CA THR A 110 14.04 5.15 7.01
C THR A 110 14.75 6.12 6.05
N LEU A 111 14.17 7.30 5.85
CA LEU A 111 14.67 8.30 4.89
C LEU A 111 16.05 8.84 5.22
N CYS A 112 16.33 8.98 6.51
CA CYS A 112 17.58 9.56 6.99
C CYS A 112 18.79 8.73 6.55
N HIS A 113 18.59 7.47 6.13
CA HIS A 113 19.66 6.48 5.96
C HIS A 113 20.00 6.11 4.52
N TYR A 114 19.17 6.39 3.52
CA TYR A 114 19.48 5.92 2.16
C TYR A 114 20.69 6.67 1.52
N ARG A 115 21.08 7.84 2.04
CA ARG A 115 22.33 8.55 1.67
C ARG A 115 23.22 9.02 2.82
N ARG A 116 22.80 8.97 4.10
CA ARG A 116 23.72 9.25 5.24
C ARG A 116 24.64 8.04 5.49
N GLN A 117 25.76 8.08 4.80
CA GLN A 117 27.10 7.59 5.13
C GLN A 117 27.30 6.78 6.44
N PHE A 118 27.46 5.45 6.25
CA PHE A 118 28.60 4.61 6.71
C PHE A 118 28.53 3.71 7.96
N GLN A 119 27.39 3.50 8.62
CA GLN A 119 27.29 2.47 9.68
C GLN A 119 25.91 1.79 9.74
N ASN A 120 25.30 1.51 8.60
CA ASN A 120 23.97 0.92 8.61
C ASN A 120 24.07 -0.59 8.84
N LYS A 121 23.57 -1.00 10.02
CA LYS A 121 23.28 -2.38 10.34
C LYS A 121 21.93 -2.73 9.71
N PHE A 122 21.93 -3.77 8.91
CA PHE A 122 20.72 -4.39 8.41
C PHE A 122 20.55 -5.72 9.13
N THR A 123 19.31 -6.04 9.48
CA THR A 123 18.95 -7.41 9.81
C THR A 123 18.34 -8.05 8.59
N HIS A 124 18.98 -9.11 8.10
CA HIS A 124 18.44 -9.99 7.09
C HIS A 124 17.46 -10.94 7.74
N TYR A 125 16.27 -11.10 7.15
CA TYR A 125 15.27 -12.06 7.56
C TYR A 125 14.86 -12.94 6.38
N VAL A 126 14.84 -14.25 6.61
CA VAL A 126 14.16 -15.21 5.73
C VAL A 126 12.87 -15.62 6.43
N CYS A 127 11.74 -15.24 5.84
CA CYS A 127 10.41 -15.49 6.41
C CYS A 127 9.52 -16.28 5.45
N HIS A 128 8.56 -16.99 6.00
CA HIS A 128 7.47 -17.63 5.28
C HIS A 128 6.17 -16.91 5.64
N LEU A 129 5.55 -16.27 4.66
CA LEU A 129 4.33 -15.48 4.86
C LEU A 129 3.16 -16.09 4.05
N PRO A 130 2.06 -16.50 4.70
CA PRO A 130 0.85 -16.93 4.00
C PRO A 130 0.19 -15.77 3.26
N VAL A 131 0.57 -15.54 2.01
CA VAL A 131 -0.01 -14.52 1.15
C VAL A 131 -1.26 -15.07 0.46
N LEU A 132 -1.11 -16.24 -0.19
CA LEU A 132 -2.15 -16.96 -0.91
C LEU A 132 -2.82 -18.03 -0.02
N GLN A 133 -4.11 -18.28 -0.21
CA GLN A 133 -4.90 -19.21 0.61
C GLN A 133 -4.72 -20.67 0.20
N SER A 134 -4.48 -20.92 -1.09
CA SER A 134 -4.42 -22.26 -1.68
C SER A 134 -3.03 -22.64 -2.18
N ALA A 135 -2.00 -21.95 -1.70
CA ALA A 135 -0.61 -22.20 -2.08
C ALA A 135 0.30 -22.26 -0.84
N PRO A 136 1.51 -22.81 -0.96
CA PRO A 136 2.51 -22.73 0.10
C PRO A 136 2.77 -21.27 0.52
N PRO A 137 3.19 -21.03 1.78
CA PRO A 137 3.62 -19.71 2.21
C PRO A 137 4.66 -19.11 1.26
N THR A 138 4.50 -17.83 0.94
CA THR A 138 5.45 -17.10 0.10
C THR A 138 6.74 -16.91 0.87
N ARG A 139 7.86 -17.31 0.27
CA ARG A 139 9.19 -17.07 0.82
C ARG A 139 9.56 -15.60 0.63
N LEU A 140 9.78 -14.92 1.74
CA LEU A 140 10.11 -13.51 1.81
C LEU A 140 11.57 -13.37 2.26
N ILE A 141 12.33 -12.58 1.51
CA ILE A 141 13.67 -12.16 1.87
C ILE A 141 13.59 -10.68 2.22
N LEU A 142 13.82 -10.36 3.48
CA LEU A 142 13.54 -9.04 4.02
C LEU A 142 14.79 -8.47 4.68
N ASP A 143 15.32 -7.39 4.12
CA ASP A 143 16.39 -6.62 4.75
C ASP A 143 15.81 -5.39 5.44
N VAL A 144 16.06 -5.28 6.74
CA VAL A 144 15.53 -4.18 7.56
C VAL A 144 16.65 -3.41 8.21
N SER A 145 16.68 -2.12 7.98
CA SER A 145 17.65 -1.25 8.62
C SER A 145 17.37 -1.11 10.12
N SER A 146 18.43 -1.05 10.93
CA SER A 146 18.36 -1.01 12.40
C SER A 146 17.66 0.24 12.98
N ASP A 147 17.47 1.26 12.14
CA ASP A 147 16.81 2.53 12.45
C ASP A 147 15.28 2.44 12.45
N VAL A 148 14.71 1.37 11.86
CA VAL A 148 13.26 1.14 11.84
C VAL A 148 12.80 0.81 13.27
N PRO A 149 12.05 1.70 13.93
CA PRO A 149 11.83 1.63 15.37
C PRO A 149 10.96 0.43 15.76
N ASN A 150 11.45 -0.35 16.72
CA ASN A 150 10.76 -1.52 17.27
C ASN A 150 10.33 -2.55 16.21
N PHE A 151 11.03 -2.64 15.08
CA PHE A 151 10.64 -3.53 13.98
C PHE A 151 10.51 -4.98 14.44
N SER A 152 11.57 -5.56 15.03
CA SER A 152 11.61 -6.98 15.40
C SER A 152 10.48 -7.37 16.36
N THR A 153 10.21 -6.54 17.36
CA THR A 153 9.13 -6.73 18.34
C THR A 153 7.76 -6.78 17.66
N HIS A 154 7.46 -5.83 16.78
CA HIS A 154 6.17 -5.76 16.11
C HIS A 154 6.03 -6.80 14.99
N TRP A 155 7.09 -6.99 14.22
CA TRP A 155 7.16 -7.96 13.13
C TRP A 155 6.83 -9.36 13.62
N GLY A 156 7.51 -9.84 14.66
CA GLY A 156 7.27 -11.18 15.22
C GLY A 156 5.82 -11.39 15.65
N HIS A 157 5.24 -10.40 16.34
CA HIS A 157 3.84 -10.45 16.77
C HIS A 157 2.85 -10.49 15.60
N PHE A 158 2.98 -9.57 14.63
CA PHE A 158 2.08 -9.53 13.47
C PHE A 158 2.28 -10.71 12.53
N LEU A 159 3.52 -11.21 12.41
CA LEU A 159 3.84 -12.35 11.55
C LEU A 159 3.20 -13.62 12.11
N TRP A 160 3.30 -13.83 13.42
CA TRP A 160 2.62 -14.93 14.10
C TRP A 160 1.09 -14.86 13.93
N MET A 161 0.48 -13.69 14.10
CA MET A 161 -0.96 -13.51 13.87
C MET A 161 -1.38 -13.78 12.42
N ALA A 162 -0.47 -13.61 11.46
CA ALA A 162 -0.68 -13.93 10.05
C ALA A 162 -0.37 -15.40 9.72
N ASN A 163 -0.10 -16.26 10.72
CA ASN A 163 0.38 -17.63 10.58
C ASN A 163 1.69 -17.76 9.78
N GLY A 164 2.53 -16.72 9.81
CA GLY A 164 3.86 -16.75 9.23
C GLY A 164 4.93 -17.22 10.21
N SER A 165 6.12 -17.46 9.69
CA SER A 165 7.29 -17.86 10.48
C SER A 165 8.57 -17.18 9.99
N THR A 166 9.54 -17.01 10.89
CA THR A 166 10.90 -16.63 10.55
C THR A 166 11.76 -17.88 10.58
N GLU A 167 12.43 -18.18 9.47
CA GLU A 167 13.36 -19.30 9.34
C GLU A 167 14.75 -18.90 9.82
N GLU A 168 15.23 -17.74 9.36
CA GLU A 168 16.56 -17.24 9.68
C GLU A 168 16.51 -15.73 9.92
N SER A 169 17.36 -15.25 10.83
CA SER A 169 17.67 -13.83 10.93
C SER A 169 19.11 -13.61 11.35
N PHE A 170 19.84 -12.73 10.66
CA PHE A 170 21.18 -12.33 11.04
C PHE A 170 21.42 -10.85 10.78
N GLU A 171 22.21 -10.21 11.64
CA GLU A 171 22.63 -8.83 11.46
C GLU A 171 23.89 -8.78 10.60
N TRP A 172 23.93 -7.86 9.65
CA TRP A 172 25.10 -7.54 8.84
C TRP A 172 25.28 -6.03 8.75
N THR A 173 26.52 -5.58 8.52
CA THR A 173 26.83 -4.15 8.40
C THR A 173 27.33 -3.86 7.00
N GLU A 174 26.84 -2.78 6.40
CA GLU A 174 27.34 -2.32 5.11
C GLU A 174 28.73 -1.68 5.28
N GLU A 175 29.80 -2.44 5.04
CA GLU A 175 31.16 -1.92 5.08
C GLU A 175 31.45 -1.04 3.85
N ALA A 176 31.98 0.15 4.10
CA ALA A 176 32.25 1.18 3.10
C ALA A 176 33.46 0.86 2.20
N GLY A 177 33.33 -0.10 1.27
CA GLY A 177 34.35 -0.48 0.26
C GLY A 177 35.52 -1.28 0.86
N VAL A 178 36.09 -2.30 0.25
CA VAL A 178 36.21 -2.76 -1.15
C VAL A 178 35.87 -4.25 -1.13
N GLY A 179 34.65 -4.63 -1.54
CA GLY A 179 34.23 -6.03 -1.60
C GLY A 179 32.95 -6.39 -0.81
N GLY A 180 32.41 -5.47 -0.01
CA GLY A 180 31.07 -5.64 0.57
C GLY A 180 29.97 -5.44 -0.47
N GLU A 181 28.98 -6.33 -0.51
CA GLU A 181 27.76 -6.15 -1.29
C GLU A 181 27.03 -4.91 -0.76
N ARG A 182 27.03 -3.84 -1.56
CA ARG A 182 26.17 -2.68 -1.28
C ARG A 182 24.72 -3.08 -1.48
N VAL A 183 23.81 -2.61 -0.62
CA VAL A 183 22.37 -2.74 -0.84
C VAL A 183 22.03 -2.05 -2.15
N ARG A 184 21.77 -2.83 -3.20
CA ARG A 184 21.30 -2.30 -4.47
C ARG A 184 19.78 -2.30 -4.43
N MET A 185 19.22 -1.12 -4.21
CA MET A 185 17.76 -0.93 -4.18
C MET A 185 17.06 -1.51 -5.43
N ALA A 186 17.74 -1.56 -6.58
CA ALA A 186 17.23 -2.16 -7.82
C ALA A 186 17.04 -3.70 -7.76
N ASP A 187 17.68 -4.39 -6.82
CA ASP A 187 17.63 -5.86 -6.71
C ASP A 187 16.41 -6.33 -5.89
N TYR A 188 15.70 -5.41 -5.22
CA TYR A 188 14.50 -5.71 -4.44
C TYR A 188 13.24 -5.59 -5.29
N ASP A 189 12.22 -6.42 -5.02
CA ASP A 189 10.90 -6.28 -5.64
C ASP A 189 10.05 -5.20 -4.95
N CYS A 190 10.30 -4.94 -3.66
CA CYS A 190 9.54 -4.01 -2.83
C CYS A 190 10.45 -3.14 -1.96
N LEU A 191 10.15 -1.84 -1.90
CA LEU A 191 10.84 -0.88 -1.04
C LEU A 191 9.83 -0.19 -0.13
N ILE A 192 10.03 -0.32 1.18
CA ILE A 192 9.18 0.31 2.19
C ILE A 192 10.01 1.32 2.96
N PHE A 193 9.63 2.59 2.88
CA PHE A 193 10.25 3.66 3.65
C PHE A 193 9.39 4.03 4.85
N ASP A 194 9.92 3.83 6.06
CA ASP A 194 9.32 4.32 7.30
C ASP A 194 9.86 5.71 7.61
N VAL A 195 9.01 6.71 7.43
CA VAL A 195 9.38 8.11 7.48
C VAL A 195 9.07 8.70 8.84
N ASP A 196 10.08 9.24 9.51
CA ASP A 196 9.86 10.23 10.57
C ASP A 196 9.71 11.61 9.91
N TYR A 197 8.48 12.11 9.81
CA TYR A 197 8.13 13.36 9.12
C TYR A 197 8.55 14.62 9.89
N ARG A 198 9.72 14.59 10.54
CA ARG A 198 10.18 15.62 11.47
C ARG A 198 11.26 16.53 10.93
N GLU A 199 11.82 16.28 9.75
CA GLU A 199 13.08 16.91 9.35
C GLU A 199 13.05 17.61 7.98
N SER A 200 14.16 18.33 7.76
CA SER A 200 14.43 19.49 6.91
C SER A 200 14.17 19.32 5.40
N HIS A 201 14.22 20.44 4.65
CA HIS A 201 14.24 20.45 3.18
C HIS A 201 15.21 19.42 2.56
N THR A 202 16.33 19.14 3.23
CA THR A 202 17.35 18.14 2.82
C THR A 202 16.77 16.74 2.69
N ASP A 203 15.84 16.33 3.56
CA ASP A 203 15.26 14.99 3.55
C ASP A 203 14.30 14.80 2.37
N CYS A 204 13.68 15.88 1.88
CA CYS A 204 12.90 15.90 0.66
C CYS A 204 13.76 15.83 -0.61
N GLU A 205 14.92 16.48 -0.64
CA GLU A 205 15.89 16.33 -1.74
C GLU A 205 16.37 14.89 -1.83
N TRP A 206 16.60 14.29 -0.67
CA TRP A 206 17.01 12.91 -0.58
C TRP A 206 15.91 11.98 -1.14
N LEU A 207 14.70 12.08 -0.61
CA LEU A 207 13.54 11.37 -1.14
C LEU A 207 13.43 11.44 -2.67
N ASN A 208 13.64 12.62 -3.28
CA ASN A 208 13.53 12.78 -4.73
C ASN A 208 14.59 12.00 -5.52
N ALA A 209 15.77 11.77 -4.95
CA ALA A 209 16.82 10.97 -5.59
C ALA A 209 16.49 9.46 -5.63
N LEU A 210 15.49 8.99 -4.86
CA LEU A 210 14.99 7.63 -5.00
C LEU A 210 14.31 7.41 -6.36
N GLY A 211 13.72 8.46 -6.95
CA GLY A 211 13.08 8.36 -8.26
C GLY A 211 14.05 7.85 -9.34
N ASP A 212 15.32 8.27 -9.27
CA ASP A 212 16.36 7.85 -10.22
C ASP A 212 16.78 6.37 -10.07
N ILE A 213 16.38 5.70 -8.98
CA ILE A 213 16.82 4.34 -8.64
C ILE A 213 15.66 3.34 -8.76
N LEU A 214 14.44 3.80 -8.53
CA LEU A 214 13.27 2.94 -8.56
C LEU A 214 12.93 2.51 -9.99
N THR A 215 12.53 1.26 -10.14
CA THR A 215 12.12 0.70 -11.43
C THR A 215 10.61 0.53 -11.50
N PRO A 216 10.00 0.56 -12.70
CA PRO A 216 8.57 0.30 -12.87
C PRO A 216 8.11 -1.10 -12.46
N GLN A 217 9.04 -2.04 -12.19
CA GLN A 217 8.72 -3.39 -11.75
C GLN A 217 8.57 -3.48 -10.22
N GLN A 218 9.07 -2.48 -9.49
CA GLN A 218 9.08 -2.45 -8.03
C GLN A 218 7.79 -1.89 -7.46
N THR A 219 7.40 -2.41 -6.30
CA THR A 219 6.39 -1.78 -5.45
C THR A 219 7.08 -0.83 -4.48
N PHE A 220 6.65 0.43 -4.45
CA PHE A 220 7.16 1.44 -3.53
C PHE A 220 6.09 1.77 -2.47
N VAL A 221 6.44 1.68 -1.20
CA VAL A 221 5.53 2.05 -0.11
C VAL A 221 6.19 3.09 0.77
N VAL A 222 5.45 4.15 1.10
CA VAL A 222 5.84 5.10 2.13
C VAL A 222 4.87 4.97 3.30
N THR A 223 5.42 4.75 4.49
CA THR A 223 4.68 4.72 5.76
C THR A 223 5.40 5.63 6.75
N GLY A 224 4.83 5.89 7.91
CA GLY A 224 5.55 6.66 8.92
C GLY A 224 4.73 7.17 10.07
N SER A 225 5.41 7.85 10.99
CA SER A 225 4.82 8.41 12.19
C SER A 225 4.60 9.92 12.06
N MET A 226 3.35 10.34 12.15
CA MET A 226 2.99 11.77 12.26
C MET A 226 2.76 12.24 13.71
N ALA A 227 3.40 11.60 14.70
CA ALA A 227 3.06 11.76 16.12
C ALA A 227 3.14 13.20 16.67
N ARG A 228 3.79 14.13 15.96
CA ARG A 228 3.98 15.51 16.41
C ARG A 228 3.20 16.55 15.60
N VAL A 229 2.49 16.12 14.56
CA VAL A 229 1.60 16.99 13.79
C VAL A 229 0.27 17.08 14.54
N ARG A 230 -0.13 18.29 14.91
CA ARG A 230 -1.40 18.54 15.61
C ARG A 230 -2.58 18.47 14.62
N GLY A 231 -3.74 18.03 15.10
CA GLY A 231 -4.98 18.06 14.33
C GLY A 231 -5.21 16.85 13.40
N ILE A 232 -4.38 15.82 13.47
CA ILE A 232 -4.63 14.54 12.80
C ILE A 232 -5.58 13.73 13.69
N ASN A 233 -6.80 13.49 13.21
CA ASN A 233 -7.85 12.80 13.98
C ASN A 233 -8.32 11.49 13.32
N SER A 234 -7.86 11.20 12.10
CA SER A 234 -8.22 10.01 11.34
C SER A 234 -7.02 9.45 10.55
N ASN A 235 -7.13 8.23 10.02
CA ASN A 235 -6.12 7.72 9.10
C ASN A 235 -6.06 8.59 7.83
N PHE A 236 -7.20 9.08 7.33
CA PHE A 236 -7.22 9.90 6.13
C PHE A 236 -6.48 11.23 6.31
N ASP A 237 -6.65 11.89 7.46
CA ASP A 237 -5.88 13.11 7.78
C ASP A 237 -4.38 12.82 7.75
N CYS A 238 -3.98 11.67 8.30
CA CYS A 238 -2.59 11.24 8.31
C CYS A 238 -2.07 10.99 6.89
N LEU A 239 -2.80 10.21 6.08
CA LEU A 239 -2.46 9.90 4.69
C LEU A 239 -2.35 11.16 3.84
N LYS A 240 -3.31 12.09 3.96
CA LYS A 240 -3.31 13.37 3.27
C LYS A 240 -2.09 14.20 3.67
N GLN A 241 -1.81 14.31 4.96
CA GLN A 241 -0.66 15.08 5.42
C GLN A 241 0.66 14.44 4.98
N MET A 242 0.78 13.11 5.01
CA MET A 242 1.96 12.40 4.50
C MET A 242 2.19 12.71 3.02
N PHE A 243 1.15 12.63 2.19
CA PHE A 243 1.22 12.97 0.76
C PHE A 243 1.69 14.41 0.54
N LEU A 244 1.12 15.38 1.27
CA LEU A 244 1.50 16.79 1.16
C LEU A 244 2.94 17.04 1.62
N THR A 245 3.37 16.43 2.73
CA THR A 245 4.74 16.60 3.24
C THR A 245 5.78 16.01 2.30
N LEU A 246 5.46 14.95 1.56
CA LEU A 246 6.35 14.39 0.53
C LEU A 246 6.52 15.31 -0.69
N GLY A 247 5.69 16.35 -0.85
CA GLY A 247 5.66 17.21 -2.05
C GLY A 247 4.55 16.85 -3.04
N GLY A 248 3.61 15.98 -2.64
CA GLY A 248 2.47 15.57 -3.45
C GLY A 248 2.88 14.98 -4.80
N PHE A 249 2.24 15.41 -5.88
CA PHE A 249 2.54 14.95 -7.23
C PHE A 249 3.89 15.42 -7.79
N HIS A 250 4.55 16.38 -7.13
CA HIS A 250 5.90 16.79 -7.50
C HIS A 250 6.98 15.88 -6.89
N PHE A 251 6.59 14.96 -6.02
CA PHE A 251 7.51 13.97 -5.47
C PHE A 251 7.87 12.94 -6.54
N ARG A 252 9.14 12.91 -6.98
CA ARG A 252 9.57 12.15 -8.17
C ARG A 252 9.16 10.68 -8.15
N PRO A 253 9.43 9.89 -7.09
CA PRO A 253 8.93 8.52 -6.94
C PRO A 253 7.43 8.34 -7.20
N LEU A 254 6.58 9.28 -6.77
CA LEU A 254 5.13 9.16 -6.99
C LEU A 254 4.74 9.50 -8.43
N SER A 255 5.46 10.43 -9.05
CA SER A 255 5.23 10.84 -10.44
C SER A 255 5.75 9.82 -11.46
N GLU A 256 6.85 9.13 -11.16
CA GLU A 256 7.51 8.18 -12.08
C GLU A 256 6.91 6.77 -11.99
N LEU A 257 6.24 6.43 -10.87
CA LEU A 257 5.63 5.12 -10.64
C LEU A 257 4.11 5.19 -10.41
N PRO A 258 3.31 5.86 -11.24
CA PRO A 258 1.91 6.19 -10.93
C PRO A 258 1.04 4.99 -10.53
N ASN A 259 1.40 3.78 -10.97
CA ASN A 259 0.64 2.55 -10.65
C ASN A 259 1.23 1.71 -9.52
N ASN A 260 2.48 1.95 -9.12
CA ASN A 260 3.24 1.02 -8.27
C ASN A 260 3.69 1.61 -6.93
N TRP A 261 3.04 2.69 -6.49
CA TRP A 261 3.27 3.21 -5.14
C TRP A 261 2.03 3.23 -4.28
N ARG A 262 2.23 3.17 -2.96
CA ARG A 262 1.20 3.40 -1.94
C ARG A 262 1.76 4.24 -0.80
N ILE A 263 0.97 5.20 -0.33
CA ILE A 263 1.18 5.81 1.00
C ILE A 263 0.33 5.01 1.96
N TRP A 264 0.91 4.52 3.06
CA TRP A 264 0.23 3.64 4.01
C TRP A 264 0.18 4.25 5.41
N CYS A 265 -0.98 4.16 6.06
CA CYS A 265 -1.21 4.54 7.44
C CYS A 265 -2.28 3.63 8.06
N ASN A 266 -1.89 2.79 9.01
CA ASN A 266 -2.82 2.04 9.86
C ASN A 266 -2.67 2.41 11.34
N LYS A 267 -2.13 3.61 11.60
CA LYS A 267 -1.72 4.08 12.92
C LYS A 267 -2.86 4.14 13.93
N TYR A 268 -4.03 4.66 13.55
CA TYR A 268 -5.17 4.77 14.48
C TYR A 268 -5.86 3.43 14.78
N GLN A 269 -5.67 2.43 13.93
CA GLN A 269 -6.28 1.11 14.10
C GLN A 269 -5.41 0.14 14.92
N ASN A 270 -4.11 0.44 15.05
CA ASN A 270 -3.12 -0.45 15.66
C ASN A 270 -2.39 0.19 16.86
N TYR A 271 -3.07 1.03 17.66
CA TYR A 271 -2.48 1.70 18.82
C TYR A 271 -1.18 2.45 18.50
N TYR A 272 -1.14 3.11 17.35
CA TYR A 272 0.01 3.85 16.84
C TYR A 272 1.20 3.02 16.33
N THR A 273 1.04 1.71 16.16
CA THR A 273 2.05 0.81 15.59
C THR A 273 1.81 0.52 14.11
N THR A 274 2.87 0.60 13.30
CA THR A 274 2.84 0.18 11.90
C THR A 274 2.81 -1.34 11.79
N ASN A 275 1.76 -1.90 11.19
CA ASN A 275 1.71 -3.33 10.87
C ASN A 275 2.40 -3.59 9.51
N PHE A 276 3.73 -3.76 9.53
CA PHE A 276 4.52 -4.04 8.33
C PHE A 276 4.14 -5.36 7.64
N VAL A 277 3.64 -6.35 8.37
CA VAL A 277 3.20 -7.63 7.78
C VAL A 277 2.01 -7.41 6.86
N GLU A 278 1.07 -6.53 7.21
CA GLU A 278 -0.05 -6.16 6.34
C GLU A 278 0.44 -5.49 5.05
N ILE A 279 1.38 -4.56 5.17
CA ILE A 279 1.96 -3.83 4.04
C ILE A 279 2.71 -4.79 3.11
N VAL A 280 3.58 -5.64 3.67
CA VAL A 280 4.36 -6.63 2.93
C VAL A 280 3.43 -7.63 2.24
N ARG A 281 2.40 -8.14 2.93
CA ARG A 281 1.43 -9.05 2.31
C ARG A 281 0.72 -8.42 1.11
N TRP A 282 0.37 -7.14 1.22
CA TRP A 282 -0.21 -6.40 0.11
C TRP A 282 0.77 -6.29 -1.07
N ALA A 283 2.02 -5.89 -0.79
CA ALA A 283 3.05 -5.77 -1.81
C ALA A 283 3.33 -7.11 -2.51
N CYS A 284 3.34 -8.22 -1.77
CA CYS A 284 3.49 -9.55 -2.36
C CYS A 284 2.38 -9.87 -3.36
N LEU A 285 1.11 -9.57 -3.05
CA LEU A 285 0.00 -9.79 -3.99
C LEU A 285 0.15 -8.96 -5.27
N ASP A 286 0.59 -7.71 -5.13
CA ASP A 286 0.85 -6.80 -6.24
C ASP A 286 1.98 -7.33 -7.15
N ILE A 287 3.09 -7.77 -6.55
CA ILE A 287 4.24 -8.35 -7.26
C ILE A 287 3.88 -9.66 -7.96
N ILE A 288 3.20 -10.58 -7.27
CA ILE A 288 2.75 -11.86 -7.85
C ILE A 288 1.84 -11.59 -9.07
N LEU A 289 0.91 -10.64 -8.96
CA LEU A 289 0.05 -10.26 -10.07
C LEU A 289 0.83 -9.69 -11.25
N ARG A 290 1.84 -8.83 -11.00
CA ARG A 290 2.68 -8.30 -12.07
C ARG A 290 3.48 -9.39 -12.77
N ARG A 291 4.06 -10.34 -12.01
CA ARG A 291 4.80 -11.48 -12.57
C ARG A 291 3.92 -12.33 -13.49
N ARG A 292 2.63 -12.48 -13.17
CA ARG A 292 1.65 -13.12 -14.06
C ARG A 292 1.47 -12.40 -15.39
N GLY A 293 1.42 -11.07 -15.37
CA GLY A 293 1.33 -10.24 -16.58
C GLY A 293 2.57 -10.30 -17.46
N THR A 294 3.74 -10.56 -16.88
CA THR A 294 5.02 -10.67 -17.61
C THR A 294 5.36 -12.08 -18.09
N ALA A 295 4.64 -13.11 -17.61
CA ALA A 295 4.86 -14.51 -17.96
C ALA A 295 4.20 -14.95 -19.30
N HIS A 296 3.58 -14.01 -20.03
CA HIS A 296 3.03 -14.22 -21.36
C HIS A 296 3.68 -13.27 -22.38
N PRO A 297 4.78 -13.68 -23.04
CA PRO A 297 5.19 -13.10 -24.32
C PRO A 297 4.26 -13.50 -25.47
#